data_AF-A0A6I2GXX4-F1
#
_entry.id   AF-A0A6I2GXX4-F1
#
_cell.length_a   1.000
_cell.length_b   1.000
_cell.length_c   1.000
_cell.angle_alpha   90.00
_cell.angle_beta   90.00
_cell.angle_gamma   90.00
#
_symmetry.space_group_name_H-M   'P 1'
#
loop_
_entity.id
_entity.type
_entity.pdbx_description
1 polymer ?
#
loop_
_entity_poly.entity_id
_entity_poly.type
_entity_poly.pdbx_seq_one_letter_code
_entity_poly.pdbx_strand_id
1 'polypeptide(L)'
;MVRHALLAAALALCVVPAARAQEPLTPEKLARVRFEEEKALARVDAAHGHRPPSEMSAEERRQVIAEQAAATEAAQRREGVDAKTYARATAGLSREEHARMESTLEGLRAPAAPRPPQRTAPGEIEIDYGTPVDLTPPEEAAGGGEIPIEYGTPIPIEPPAEPSGEALPPGK
;
A
#
# COMPACT_ATOMS: atom_id res chain seq x y z
N MET A 1 41.14 64.76 6.33
CA MET A 1 41.81 64.24 5.13
C MET A 1 42.43 62.90 5.48
N VAL A 2 42.39 61.78 4.76
CA VAL A 2 41.79 61.32 3.50
C VAL A 2 42.20 59.82 3.49
N ARG A 3 41.27 58.92 3.14
CA ARG A 3 41.49 57.53 2.65
C ARG A 3 42.05 56.50 3.66
N HIS A 4 41.65 55.23 3.70
CA HIS A 4 41.36 54.33 2.59
C HIS A 4 40.34 53.27 3.05
N ALA A 5 39.26 53.16 2.28
CA ALA A 5 38.42 51.98 2.22
C ALA A 5 39.28 50.78 1.80
N LEU A 6 39.24 49.69 2.56
CA LEU A 6 39.72 48.40 2.08
C LEU A 6 38.53 47.43 2.03
N LEU A 7 38.02 47.35 0.82
CA LEU A 7 37.04 46.42 0.30
C LEU A 7 37.67 45.02 0.33
N ALA A 8 37.24 44.14 1.23
CA ALA A 8 37.56 42.72 1.19
C ALA A 8 36.30 41.97 0.77
N ALA A 9 36.18 41.76 -0.54
CA ALA A 9 35.16 40.91 -1.14
C ALA A 9 35.42 39.45 -0.75
N ALA A 10 34.65 38.94 0.21
CA ALA A 10 34.58 37.51 0.48
C ALA A 10 33.68 36.86 -0.57
N LEU A 11 34.32 36.23 -1.55
CA LEU A 11 33.71 35.39 -2.57
C LEU A 11 33.10 34.16 -1.87
N ALA A 12 31.81 34.23 -1.50
CA ALA A 12 31.08 33.10 -0.97
C ALA A 12 30.86 32.10 -2.11
N LEU A 13 31.59 30.99 -2.03
CA LEU A 13 31.48 29.83 -2.90
C LEU A 13 30.02 29.33 -2.90
N CYS A 14 29.28 29.61 -3.97
CA CYS A 14 27.97 28.99 -4.20
C CYS A 14 28.19 27.49 -4.43
N VAL A 15 28.18 26.71 -3.35
CA VAL A 15 28.02 25.26 -3.42
C VAL A 15 26.62 25.01 -3.95
N VAL A 16 26.49 24.86 -5.27
CA VAL A 16 25.27 24.36 -5.89
C VAL A 16 25.18 22.89 -5.45
N PRO A 17 24.18 22.50 -4.64
CA PRO A 17 24.00 21.10 -4.34
C PRO A 17 23.71 20.42 -5.67
N ALA A 18 24.56 19.46 -6.05
CA ALA A 18 24.29 18.58 -7.18
C ALA A 18 22.91 17.98 -6.94
N ALA A 19 21.93 18.39 -7.74
CA ALA A 19 20.63 17.78 -7.76
C ALA A 19 20.88 16.30 -8.06
N ARG A 20 20.79 15.44 -7.05
CA ARG A 20 20.73 14.00 -7.28
C ARG A 20 19.57 13.82 -8.25
N ALA A 21 19.85 13.25 -9.42
CA ALA A 21 18.82 12.81 -10.33
C ALA A 21 17.98 11.79 -9.55
N GLN A 22 16.87 12.27 -8.98
CA GLN A 22 15.86 11.41 -8.39
C GLN A 22 15.35 10.57 -9.55
N GLU A 23 15.52 9.26 -9.45
CA GLU A 23 14.93 8.31 -10.38
C GLU A 23 13.44 8.68 -10.57
N PRO A 24 12.93 8.76 -11.81
CA PRO A 24 11.55 9.12 -12.04
C PRO A 24 10.65 8.14 -11.27
N LEU A 25 9.67 8.68 -10.54
CA LEU A 25 8.81 7.88 -9.69
C LEU A 25 7.82 7.08 -10.56
N THR A 26 8.15 5.82 -10.84
CA THR A 26 7.34 4.96 -11.70
C THR A 26 6.06 4.48 -11.00
N PRO A 27 5.03 4.04 -11.76
CA PRO A 27 3.81 3.46 -11.19
C PRO A 27 4.10 2.26 -10.25
N GLU A 28 5.10 1.44 -10.56
CA GLU A 28 5.48 0.28 -9.74
C GLU A 28 6.17 0.70 -8.44
N LYS A 29 6.88 1.82 -8.44
CA LYS A 29 7.46 2.40 -7.21
C LYS A 29 6.38 3.06 -6.36
N LEU A 30 5.42 3.75 -6.99
CA LEU A 30 4.24 4.28 -6.30
C LEU A 30 3.42 3.17 -5.63
N ALA A 31 3.24 2.03 -6.30
CA ALA A 31 2.57 0.86 -5.73
C ALA A 31 3.28 0.33 -4.47
N ARG A 32 4.62 0.28 -4.48
CA ARG A 32 5.41 -0.11 -3.30
C ARG A 32 5.25 0.88 -2.14
N VAL A 33 5.29 2.17 -2.43
CA VAL A 33 5.03 3.21 -1.42
C VAL A 33 3.63 3.03 -0.82
N ARG A 34 2.59 2.86 -1.65
CA ARG A 34 1.21 2.62 -1.21
C ARG A 34 1.09 1.38 -0.33
N PHE A 35 1.74 0.29 -0.72
CA PHE A 35 1.74 -0.94 0.07
C PHE A 35 2.35 -0.73 1.47
N GLU A 36 3.48 -0.03 1.56
CA GLU A 36 4.11 0.27 2.84
C GLU A 36 3.30 1.30 3.67
N GLU A 37 2.62 2.26 3.02
CA GLU A 37 1.66 3.16 3.68
C GLU A 37 0.50 2.37 4.31
N GLU A 38 -0.13 1.47 3.55
CA GLU A 38 -1.25 0.63 4.03
C GLU A 38 -0.82 -0.22 5.24
N LYS A 39 0.35 -0.86 5.15
CA LYS A 39 0.91 -1.65 6.24
C LYS A 39 1.25 -0.80 7.46
N ALA A 40 1.75 0.42 7.27
CA ALA A 40 2.06 1.33 8.37
C ALA A 40 0.77 1.82 9.06
N LEU A 41 -0.25 2.18 8.27
CA LEU A 41 -1.56 2.60 8.78
C LEU A 41 -2.27 1.45 9.50
N ALA A 42 -2.23 0.23 8.97
CA ALA A 42 -2.78 -0.94 9.63
C ALA A 42 -2.12 -1.22 10.99
N ARG A 43 -0.82 -0.94 11.14
CA ARG A 43 -0.13 -1.03 12.44
C ARG A 43 -0.61 0.02 13.43
N VAL A 44 -0.83 1.26 12.97
CA VAL A 44 -1.40 2.31 13.83
C VAL A 44 -2.82 1.93 14.25
N ASP A 45 -3.65 1.50 13.31
CA ASP A 45 -5.03 1.08 13.58
C ASP A 45 -5.10 -0.09 14.58
N ALA A 46 -4.24 -1.11 14.38
CA ALA A 46 -4.11 -2.22 15.32
C ALA A 46 -3.62 -1.77 16.72
N ALA A 47 -2.70 -0.81 16.79
CA ALA A 47 -2.21 -0.26 18.06
C ALA A 47 -3.31 0.47 18.85
N HIS A 48 -4.34 1.00 18.16
CA HIS A 48 -5.50 1.66 18.76
C HIS A 48 -6.73 0.76 18.90
N GLY A 49 -6.60 -0.52 18.57
CA GLY A 49 -7.63 -1.54 18.73
C GLY A 49 -8.75 -1.49 17.70
N HIS A 50 -8.49 -0.99 16.49
CA HIS A 50 -9.47 -0.91 15.39
C HIS A 50 -10.76 -0.15 15.75
N ARG A 51 -10.67 0.80 16.70
CA ARG A 51 -11.83 1.55 17.17
C ARG A 51 -12.21 2.65 16.17
N PRO A 52 -13.49 2.88 15.90
CA PRO A 52 -13.92 4.00 15.08
C PRO A 52 -13.70 5.34 15.80
N PRO A 53 -13.53 6.46 15.08
CA PRO A 53 -13.33 7.78 15.70
C PRO A 53 -14.46 8.25 16.63
N SER A 54 -15.67 7.72 16.48
CA SER A 54 -16.82 7.99 17.35
C SER A 54 -16.66 7.43 18.77
N GLU A 55 -15.83 6.41 18.93
CA GLU A 55 -15.53 5.77 20.22
C GLU A 55 -14.26 6.34 20.87
N MET A 56 -13.61 7.30 20.20
CA MET A 56 -12.38 7.95 20.68
C MET A 56 -12.67 9.31 21.30
N SER A 57 -11.87 9.69 22.29
CA SER A 57 -11.86 11.08 22.79
C SER A 57 -11.32 12.07 21.74
N ALA A 58 -11.53 13.36 21.91
CA ALA A 58 -11.01 14.36 20.98
C ALA A 58 -9.47 14.41 20.98
N GLU A 59 -8.86 14.24 22.16
CA GLU A 59 -7.42 14.16 22.36
C GLU A 59 -6.84 12.92 21.66
N GLU A 60 -7.47 11.76 21.86
CA GLU A 60 -7.08 10.50 21.26
C GLU A 60 -7.20 10.53 19.74
N ARG A 61 -8.28 11.09 19.19
CA ARG A 61 -8.40 11.30 17.74
C ARG A 61 -7.25 12.15 17.19
N ARG A 62 -6.88 13.24 17.88
CA ARG A 62 -5.74 14.08 17.46
C ARG A 62 -4.44 13.31 17.48
N GLN A 63 -4.23 12.46 18.48
CA GLN A 63 -3.06 11.59 18.58
C GLN A 63 -3.01 10.59 17.42
N VAL A 64 -4.11 9.85 17.17
CA VAL A 64 -4.19 8.87 16.08
C VAL A 64 -3.89 9.53 14.73
N ILE A 65 -4.45 10.72 14.47
CA ILE A 65 -4.19 11.48 13.24
C ILE A 65 -2.70 11.81 13.09
N ALA A 66 -2.05 12.26 14.18
CA ALA A 66 -0.63 12.58 14.17
C ALA A 66 0.23 11.32 13.92
N GLU A 67 -0.13 10.20 14.53
CA GLU A 67 0.55 8.92 14.34
C GLU A 67 0.38 8.37 12.92
N GLN A 68 -0.83 8.45 12.35
CA GLN A 68 -1.09 8.08 10.96
C GLN A 68 -0.27 8.94 9.98
N ALA A 69 -0.20 10.24 10.21
CA ALA A 69 0.62 11.15 9.40
C ALA A 69 2.11 10.80 9.48
N ALA A 70 2.63 10.59 10.69
CA ALA A 70 4.03 10.19 10.91
C ALA A 70 4.35 8.82 10.29
N ALA A 71 3.43 7.86 10.40
CA ALA A 71 3.56 6.53 9.82
C ALA A 71 3.60 6.58 8.29
N THR A 72 2.74 7.41 7.67
CA THR A 72 2.72 7.64 6.22
C THR A 72 4.02 8.28 5.74
N GLU A 73 4.49 9.33 6.43
CA GLU A 73 5.77 9.98 6.09
C GLU A 73 6.94 8.99 6.24
N ALA A 74 6.95 8.18 7.29
CA ALA A 74 7.97 7.16 7.50
C ALA A 74 7.95 6.09 6.40
N ALA A 75 6.77 5.66 5.93
CA ALA A 75 6.65 4.72 4.81
C ALA A 75 7.22 5.30 3.51
N GLN A 76 6.87 6.54 3.17
CA GLN A 76 7.41 7.23 1.99
C GLN A 76 8.94 7.37 2.06
N ARG A 77 9.47 7.76 3.22
CA ARG A 77 10.92 7.89 3.45
C ARG A 77 11.67 6.56 3.32
N ARG A 78 11.07 5.43 3.71
CA ARG A 78 11.69 4.10 3.53
C ARG A 78 11.90 3.76 2.06
N GLU A 79 10.97 4.16 1.20
CA GLU A 79 11.09 4.01 -0.26
C GLU A 79 11.93 5.13 -0.92
N GLY A 80 12.50 6.03 -0.11
CA GLY A 80 13.32 7.15 -0.56
C GLY A 80 12.53 8.25 -1.26
N VAL A 81 11.22 8.35 -0.98
CA VAL A 81 10.32 9.31 -1.62
C VAL A 81 9.96 10.41 -0.62
N ASP A 82 10.05 11.67 -1.04
CA ASP A 82 9.53 12.79 -0.26
C ASP A 82 8.05 13.06 -0.56
N ALA A 83 7.31 13.58 0.42
CA ALA A 83 5.88 13.81 0.31
C ALA A 83 5.48 14.70 -0.88
N LYS A 84 6.30 15.69 -1.24
CA LYS A 84 6.01 16.61 -2.35
C LYS A 84 6.19 15.90 -3.70
N THR A 85 7.26 15.13 -3.86
CA THR A 85 7.51 14.32 -5.05
C THR A 85 6.44 13.25 -5.21
N TYR A 86 6.08 12.57 -4.13
CA TYR A 86 5.01 11.59 -4.12
C TYR A 86 3.68 12.20 -4.59
N ALA A 87 3.24 13.30 -3.94
CA ALA A 87 2.00 13.98 -4.29
C ALA A 87 1.97 14.44 -5.76
N ARG A 88 3.07 15.01 -6.25
CA ARG A 88 3.20 15.43 -7.66
C ARG A 88 3.11 14.24 -8.60
N ALA A 89 3.80 13.14 -8.31
CA ALA A 89 3.79 11.96 -9.15
C ALA A 89 2.39 11.32 -9.20
N THR A 90 1.73 11.18 -8.04
CA THR A 90 0.37 10.62 -7.99
C THR A 90 -0.66 11.50 -8.71
N ALA A 91 -0.54 12.83 -8.63
CA ALA A 91 -1.45 13.74 -9.31
C ALA A 91 -1.24 13.78 -10.83
N GLY A 92 -0.05 13.40 -11.31
CA GLY A 92 0.32 13.38 -12.72
C GLY A 92 0.05 12.05 -13.43
N LEU A 93 -0.42 11.03 -12.73
CA LEU A 93 -0.67 9.71 -13.31
C LEU A 93 -1.76 9.77 -14.38
N SER A 94 -1.49 9.17 -15.54
CA SER A 94 -2.52 8.85 -16.52
C SER A 94 -3.45 7.74 -16.00
N ARG A 95 -4.60 7.56 -16.66
CA ARG A 95 -5.52 6.46 -16.33
C ARG A 95 -4.86 5.08 -16.47
N GLU A 96 -4.08 4.88 -17.53
CA GLU A 96 -3.37 3.63 -17.81
C GLU A 96 -2.23 3.39 -16.81
N GLU A 97 -1.55 4.44 -16.38
CA GLU A 97 -0.52 4.36 -15.34
C GLU A 97 -1.13 4.05 -13.98
N HIS A 98 -2.27 4.66 -13.65
CA HIS A 98 -3.03 4.35 -12.44
C HIS A 98 -3.46 2.88 -12.44
N ALA A 99 -3.97 2.35 -13.55
CA ALA A 99 -4.33 0.93 -13.66
C ALA A 99 -3.12 0.00 -13.45
N ARG A 100 -1.94 0.37 -13.96
CA ARG A 100 -0.69 -0.39 -13.74
C ARG A 100 -0.21 -0.33 -12.29
N MET A 101 -0.30 0.84 -11.66
CA MET A 101 0.00 1.00 -10.23
C MET A 101 -0.91 0.10 -9.39
N GLU A 102 -2.22 0.15 -9.62
CA GLU A 102 -3.20 -0.68 -8.89
C GLU A 102 -2.97 -2.18 -9.11
N SER A 103 -2.73 -2.61 -10.36
CA SER A 103 -2.40 -4.01 -10.64
C SER A 103 -1.12 -4.47 -9.92
N THR A 104 -0.12 -3.60 -9.82
CA THR A 104 1.12 -3.91 -9.10
C THR A 104 0.86 -3.98 -7.60
N LEU A 105 0.08 -3.03 -7.06
CA LEU A 105 -0.31 -3.00 -5.66
C LEU A 105 -1.06 -4.26 -5.25
N GLU A 106 -2.01 -4.72 -6.06
CA GLU A 106 -2.73 -5.96 -5.82
C GLU A 106 -1.79 -7.18 -5.80
N GLY A 107 -0.81 -7.21 -6.72
CA GLY A 107 0.23 -8.24 -6.72
C GLY A 107 1.11 -8.23 -5.45
N LEU A 108 1.30 -7.08 -4.81
CA LEU A 108 2.02 -6.94 -3.55
C LEU A 108 1.17 -7.38 -2.34
N ARG A 109 -0.15 -7.20 -2.40
CA ARG A 109 -1.09 -7.65 -1.36
C ARG A 109 -1.31 -9.16 -1.38
N ALA A 110 -1.17 -9.78 -2.54
CA ALA A 110 -1.27 -11.23 -2.66
C ALA A 110 -0.29 -11.92 -1.68
N PRO A 111 -0.73 -12.95 -0.94
CA PRO A 111 0.16 -13.70 -0.07
C PRO A 111 1.31 -14.23 -0.92
N ALA A 112 2.54 -13.98 -0.49
CA ALA A 112 3.70 -14.54 -1.16
C ALA A 112 3.50 -16.05 -1.23
N ALA A 113 3.30 -16.58 -2.45
CA ALA A 113 3.33 -18.02 -2.67
C ALA A 113 4.62 -18.54 -2.02
N PRO A 114 4.58 -19.69 -1.31
CA PRO A 114 5.76 -20.23 -0.65
C PRO A 114 6.89 -20.23 -1.68
N ARG A 115 7.96 -19.47 -1.39
CA ARG A 115 9.12 -19.46 -2.27
C ARG A 115 9.53 -20.92 -2.44
N PRO A 116 9.61 -21.46 -3.66
CA PRO A 116 10.19 -22.78 -3.83
C PRO A 116 11.57 -22.73 -3.16
N PRO A 117 11.94 -23.74 -2.36
CA PRO A 117 13.23 -23.74 -1.68
C PRO A 117 14.27 -23.39 -2.72
N GLN A 118 15.04 -22.33 -2.45
CA GLN A 118 16.17 -21.98 -3.30
C GLN A 118 17.00 -23.25 -3.40
N ARG A 119 17.02 -23.87 -4.59
CA ARG A 119 17.94 -24.97 -4.88
C ARG A 119 19.33 -24.36 -4.74
N THR A 120 19.92 -24.50 -3.56
CA THR A 120 21.36 -24.44 -3.38
C THR A 120 21.97 -25.36 -4.43
N ALA A 121 23.00 -24.84 -5.10
CA ALA A 121 23.77 -25.59 -6.09
C ALA A 121 24.16 -26.96 -5.53
N PRO A 122 24.24 -28.02 -6.35
CA PRO A 122 24.49 -29.37 -5.87
C PRO A 122 25.89 -29.44 -5.24
N GLY A 123 25.97 -29.44 -3.90
CA GLY A 123 27.26 -29.53 -3.22
C GLY A 123 27.25 -29.37 -1.70
N GLU A 124 26.32 -28.62 -1.11
CA GLU A 124 26.26 -28.48 0.36
C GLU A 124 24.99 -29.15 0.91
N ILE A 125 25.19 -30.32 1.52
CA ILE A 125 24.20 -30.99 2.35
C ILE A 125 24.20 -30.26 3.69
N GLU A 126 23.29 -29.30 3.87
CA GLU A 126 22.97 -28.79 5.20
C GLU A 126 22.08 -29.84 5.88
N ILE A 127 22.64 -30.57 6.84
CA ILE A 127 21.91 -31.59 7.58
C ILE A 127 21.04 -30.89 8.62
N ASP A 128 19.74 -30.77 8.32
CA ASP A 128 18.73 -30.32 9.27
C ASP A 128 18.35 -31.47 10.20
N TYR A 129 18.79 -31.39 11.46
CA TYR A 129 18.42 -32.34 12.52
C TYR A 129 17.34 -31.72 13.43
N GLY A 130 16.07 -32.01 13.14
CA GLY A 130 14.96 -31.91 14.10
C GLY A 130 13.69 -31.34 13.48
N THR A 131 12.69 -32.14 13.13
CA THR A 131 11.73 -32.68 14.11
C THR A 131 11.12 -33.97 13.55
N PRO A 132 10.96 -35.07 14.32
CA PRO A 132 10.32 -36.28 13.82
C PRO A 132 8.83 -36.01 13.55
N VAL A 133 8.45 -36.07 12.28
CA VAL A 133 7.06 -36.12 11.85
C VAL A 133 6.54 -37.51 12.13
N ASP A 134 5.57 -37.61 13.05
CA ASP A 134 4.77 -38.82 13.24
C ASP A 134 3.94 -39.05 11.97
N LEU A 135 4.42 -39.96 11.13
CA LEU A 135 3.68 -40.46 9.97
C LEU A 135 2.73 -41.55 10.45
N THR A 136 1.58 -41.17 10.97
CA THR A 136 0.45 -42.09 11.08
C THR A 136 -0.39 -41.97 9.79
N PRO A 137 -0.42 -42.99 8.91
CA PRO A 137 -1.33 -42.99 7.77
C PRO A 137 -2.74 -43.39 8.27
N PRO A 138 -3.80 -42.62 7.99
CA PRO A 138 -5.14 -43.16 8.13
C PRO A 138 -5.44 -44.11 6.96
N GLU A 139 -5.76 -45.36 7.33
CA GLU A 139 -6.32 -46.40 6.47
C GLU A 139 -7.57 -45.95 5.70
N GLU A 140 -7.75 -46.58 4.54
CA GLU A 140 -8.82 -46.41 3.57
C GLU A 140 -10.24 -46.44 4.17
N ALA A 141 -11.12 -45.58 3.65
CA ALA A 141 -12.52 -45.92 3.49
C ALA A 141 -13.00 -45.45 2.11
N ALA A 142 -13.20 -46.43 1.25
CA ALA A 142 -13.90 -46.32 -0.02
C ALA A 142 -15.30 -45.74 0.18
N GLY A 143 -15.72 -44.87 -0.74
CA GLY A 143 -17.08 -44.34 -0.78
C GLY A 143 -17.23 -43.35 -1.91
N GLY A 144 -17.43 -43.86 -3.13
CA GLY A 144 -17.85 -43.05 -4.27
C GLY A 144 -19.15 -42.32 -3.92
N GLY A 145 -19.13 -41.01 -4.07
CA GLY A 145 -20.29 -40.13 -3.98
C GLY A 145 -19.99 -38.92 -4.85
N GLU A 146 -20.59 -38.89 -6.03
CA GLU A 146 -20.62 -37.72 -6.91
C GLU A 146 -21.08 -36.53 -6.07
N ILE A 147 -20.25 -35.48 -5.96
CA ILE A 147 -20.67 -34.23 -5.35
C ILE A 147 -21.41 -33.47 -6.45
N PRO A 148 -22.74 -33.32 -6.42
CA PRO A 148 -23.43 -32.47 -7.36
C PRO A 148 -22.97 -31.03 -7.14
N ILE A 149 -22.38 -30.43 -8.17
CA ILE A 149 -22.13 -28.99 -8.21
C ILE A 149 -23.51 -28.33 -8.36
N GLU A 150 -24.08 -27.90 -7.24
CA GLU A 150 -25.28 -27.05 -7.25
C GLU A 150 -24.86 -25.65 -7.71
N TYR A 151 -24.98 -25.42 -9.02
CA TYR A 151 -24.93 -24.08 -9.58
C TYR A 151 -26.11 -23.29 -9.02
N GLY A 152 -25.84 -22.43 -8.03
CA GLY A 152 -26.81 -21.46 -7.54
C GLY A 152 -27.39 -20.68 -8.73
N THR A 153 -28.71 -20.74 -8.85
CA THR A 153 -29.50 -20.11 -9.91
C THR A 153 -29.17 -18.61 -10.02
N PRO A 154 -29.01 -18.04 -11.22
CA PRO A 154 -28.83 -16.60 -11.39
C PRO A 154 -30.02 -15.86 -10.80
N ILE A 155 -29.76 -14.93 -9.86
CA ILE A 155 -30.78 -14.01 -9.37
C ILE A 155 -31.18 -13.11 -10.56
N PRO A 156 -32.46 -13.12 -10.99
CA PRO A 156 -32.91 -12.15 -11.99
C PRO A 156 -32.86 -10.76 -11.39
N ILE A 157 -32.01 -9.90 -11.96
CA ILE A 157 -32.01 -8.46 -11.69
C ILE A 157 -33.29 -7.92 -12.36
N GLU A 158 -34.30 -7.58 -11.56
CA GLU A 158 -35.41 -6.77 -12.04
C GLU A 158 -34.85 -5.41 -12.50
N PRO A 159 -35.19 -4.94 -13.72
CA PRO A 159 -34.81 -3.61 -14.15
C PRO A 159 -35.49 -2.56 -13.23
N PRO A 160 -34.79 -1.47 -12.88
CA PRO A 160 -35.37 -0.43 -12.03
C PRO A 160 -36.63 0.14 -12.68
N ALA A 161 -37.71 0.15 -11.91
CA ALA A 161 -38.97 0.75 -12.30
C ALA A 161 -38.75 2.21 -12.71
N GLU A 162 -39.18 2.54 -13.93
CA GLU A 162 -39.34 3.88 -14.47
C GLU A 162 -40.00 4.80 -13.42
N PRO A 163 -39.45 6.01 -13.15
CA PRO A 163 -40.19 7.00 -12.38
C PRO A 163 -41.36 7.51 -13.23
N SER A 164 -42.52 6.88 -13.04
CA SER A 164 -43.81 7.42 -13.46
C SER A 164 -43.90 8.87 -12.98
N GLY A 165 -44.09 9.78 -13.93
CA GLY A 165 -44.19 11.21 -13.69
C GLY A 165 -45.35 11.52 -12.74
N GLU A 166 -45.02 12.00 -11.54
CA GLU A 166 -45.95 12.70 -10.67
C GLU A 166 -45.64 14.20 -10.77
N ALA A 167 -46.60 14.93 -11.32
CA ALA A 167 -46.53 16.35 -11.60
C ALA A 167 -46.28 17.19 -10.34
N LEU A 168 -45.38 18.18 -10.45
CA LEU A 168 -45.33 19.32 -9.54
C LEU A 168 -46.69 20.04 -9.49
N PRO A 169 -47.28 20.33 -8.32
CA PRO A 169 -48.30 21.38 -8.24
C PRO A 169 -47.62 22.77 -8.25
N PRO A 170 -48.14 23.75 -9.01
CA PRO A 170 -47.62 25.11 -8.99
C PRO A 170 -47.95 25.80 -7.66
N GLY A 171 -46.91 26.05 -6.85
CA GLY A 171 -46.99 26.90 -5.66
C GLY A 171 -46.92 28.38 -6.04
N LYS A 172 -47.88 29.15 -5.51
CA LYS A 172 -48.05 30.59 -5.68
C LYS A 172 -47.01 31.41 -4.92
#